data_AF-A0A6M0CRN6-F1
#
_entry.id   AF-A0A6M0CRN6-F1
#
_cell.length_a   1.000
_cell.length_b   1.000
_cell.length_c   1.000
_cell.angle_alpha   90.00
_cell.angle_beta   90.00
_cell.angle_gamma   90.00
#
_symmetry.space_group_name_H-M   'P 1'
#
loop_
_entity.id
_entity.type
_entity.pdbx_description
1 polymer ?
#
loop_
_entity_poly.entity_id
_entity_poly.type
_entity_poly.pdbx_seq_one_letter_code
_entity_poly.pdbx_strand_id
1 'polypeptide(L)' 'MAKVEIAAPGNTPYIDYFMLLKTKGKWTIIHKMFTKKTK' A
#
# COMPACT_ATOMS: atom_id res chain seq x y z
N MET A 1 0.23 9.71 3.00
CA MET A 1 -0.37 8.44 2.55
C MET A 1 0.30 8.07 1.24
N ALA A 2 0.79 6.84 1.09
CA ALA A 2 1.32 6.34 -0.16
C ALA A 2 0.36 5.27 -0.73
N LYS A 3 0.10 5.31 -2.03
CA LYS A 3 -0.75 4.35 -2.75
C LYS A 3 0.11 3.60 -3.76
N VAL A 4 0.06 2.28 -3.75
CA VAL A 4 0.79 1.43 -4.70
C VAL A 4 -0.18 0.45 -5.33
N GLU A 5 -0.21 0.39 -6.65
CA GLU A 5 -0.93 -0.65 -7.39
C GLU A 5 0.05 -1.77 -7.72
N ILE A 6 -0.32 -3.00 -7.39
CA ILE A 6 0.50 -4.19 -7.59
C ILE A 6 -0.23 -5.10 -8.58
N ALA A 7 0.43 -5.36 -9.70
CA ALA A 7 -0.01 -6.30 -10.72
C ALA A 7 1.03 -7.42 -10.80
N ALA A 8 0.59 -8.66 -10.57
CA ALA A 8 1.43 -9.84 -10.67
C ALA A 8 0.74 -10.90 -11.56
N PRO A 9 1.49 -11.67 -12.37
CA PRO A 9 0.91 -12.74 -13.19
C PRO A 9 0.09 -13.70 -12.32
N GLY A 10 -1.15 -14.01 -12.74
CA GLY A 10 -2.04 -14.93 -12.04
C GLY A 10 -2.80 -14.34 -10.84
N ASN A 11 -2.54 -13.09 -10.45
CA ASN A 11 -3.27 -12.42 -9.37
C ASN A 11 -4.12 -11.25 -9.90
N THR A 12 -5.31 -11.07 -9.34
CA THR A 12 -6.11 -9.85 -9.57
C THR A 12 -5.34 -8.64 -9.05
N PRO A 13 -5.21 -7.55 -9.84
CA PRO A 13 -4.56 -6.32 -9.38
C PRO A 13 -5.14 -5.84 -8.05
N TYR A 14 -4.26 -5.46 -7.14
CA TYR A 14 -4.63 -4.95 -5.82
C TYR A 14 -3.88 -3.67 -5.52
N ILE A 15 -4.46 -2.89 -4.62
CA ILE A 15 -3.95 -1.60 -4.20
C ILE A 15 -3.61 -1.68 -2.72
N ASP A 16 -2.37 -1.35 -2.39
CA ASP A 16 -1.92 -1.15 -1.02
C ASP A 16 -1.89 0.35 -0.70
N TYR A 17 -2.48 0.72 0.44
CA TYR A 17 -2.41 2.04 1.03
C TYR A 17 -1.53 1.98 2.28
N PHE A 18 -0.48 2.79 2.30
CA PHE A 18 0.43 2.92 3.43
C PHE A 18 0.24 4.28 4.11
N MET A 19 -0.01 4.25 5.41
CA MET A 19 0.15 5.43 6.25
C MET A 19 1.58 5.47 6.74
N LEU A 20 2.23 6.61 6.51
CA LEU A 20 3.63 6.84 6.83
C LEU A 20 3.70 7.92 7.91
N LEU A 21 4.49 7.67 8.95
CA LEU A 21 4.87 8.65 9.96
C LEU A 21 6.36 8.92 9.85
N LYS A 22 6.74 10.20 9.82
CA LYS A 22 8.15 10.60 9.88
C LYS A 22 8.54 10.80 11.34
N THR A 23 9.43 9.96 11.85
CA THR A 23 9.97 10.06 13.21
C THR A 23 11.49 10.13 13.16
N LYS A 24 12.09 11.14 13.80
CA LYS A 24 13.56 11.31 13.86
C LYS A 24 14.23 11.23 12.47
N GLY A 25 13.59 11.83 11.46
CA GLY A 25 14.10 11.85 10.09
C GLY A 25 13.81 10.59 9.25
N LYS A 26 13.32 9.50 9.85
CA LYS A 26 13.00 8.24 9.16
C LYS A 26 11.51 8.10 8.92
N TRP A 27 11.13 7.57 7.75
CA TRP A 27 9.75 7.20 7.46
C TRP A 27 9.48 5.79 7.94
N THR A 28 8.39 5.64 8.68
CA THR A 28 7.92 4.35 9.20
C THR A 28 6.50 4.13 8.73
N ILE A 29 6.18 2.91 8.28
CA ILE A 29 4.81 2.50 7.98
C ILE A 29 4.11 2.26 9.30
N ILE A 30 3.07 3.04 9.59
CA ILE A 30 2.28 2.91 10.81
C ILE A 30 0.96 2.14 10.58
N HIS A 31 0.51 2.08 9.34
CA HIS A 31 -0.69 1.33 8.97
C HIS A 31 -0.65 0.91 7.51
N LYS A 32 -1.21 -0.28 7.22
CA LYS A 32 -1.35 -0.83 5.87
C LYS A 32 -2.80 -1.26 5.67
N MET A 33 -3.42 -0.78 4.60
CA MET A 33 -4.70 -1.28 4.10
C MET A 33 -4.49 -1.85 2.70
N PHE A 34 -5.19 -2.93 2.35
CA PHE A 34 -5.17 -3.48 1.00
C PHE A 34 -6.60 -3.56 0.46
N THR A 35 -6.76 -3.34 -0.84
CA THR A 35 -8.02 -3.57 -1.53
C THR A 35 -7.76 -4.27 -2.86
N LYS A 36 -8.61 -5.22 -3.22
CA LYS A 36 -8.56 -5.87 -4.54
C LYS A 36 -9.49 -5.10 -5.46
N LYS A 37 -9.09 -4.88 -6.71
CA LYS A 37 -10.04 -4.40 -7.73
C LYS A 37 -10.99 -5.55 -8.06
N THR A 38 -12.15 -5.58 -7.41
CA THR A 38 -13.30 -6.36 -7.88
C THR A 38 -13.87 -5.68 -9.12
N LYS A 39 -14.06 -6.46 -10.20
CA LYS A 39 -14.79 -6.03 -11.39
C LYS A 39 -16.27 -5.86 -11.10
#